data_AF-S5LWN4-F1
#
_entry.id   AF-S5LWN4-F1
#
_cell.length_a   1.000
_cell.length_b   1.000
_cell.length_c   1.000
_cell.angle_alpha   90.00
_cell.angle_beta   90.00
_cell.angle_gamma   90.00
#
_symmetry.space_group_name_H-M   'P 1'
#
loop_
_entity.id
_entity.type
_entity.pdbx_description
1 polymer ?
#
loop_
_entity_poly.entity_id
_entity_poly.type
_entity_poly.pdbx_seq_one_letter_code
_entity_poly.pdbx_strand_id
1 'polypeptide(L)'
;MKNSKYIIILIFSLLIGLTLFSIYNLTVQEDTKIEIIDQNYVHFKVKYQIKLEDQTILPSKVKNKNDSMTSEELIKNNNLNYLNNLFDIENNSNLKKNNTIHFYPNDNVEVVRISRFEVDQEFFTSRSVSEGVAKKTVDILLEQENTYDECMEKLKKIYVGNTFNVDFYNKALPKLIY
;
A
#
# COMPACT_ATOMS: atom_id res chain seq x y z
N MET A 1 41.00 -50.23 26.29
CA MET A 1 40.90 -49.75 24.89
C MET A 1 39.47 -49.60 24.35
N LYS A 2 38.41 -50.20 24.92
CA LYS A 2 37.02 -50.02 24.43
C LYS A 2 36.44 -48.63 24.75
N ASN A 3 36.69 -48.09 25.96
CA ASN A 3 36.15 -46.80 26.39
C ASN A 3 36.71 -45.60 25.61
N SER A 4 37.96 -45.69 25.12
CA SER A 4 38.58 -44.67 24.29
C SER A 4 37.92 -44.55 22.90
N LYS A 5 37.42 -45.66 22.35
CA LYS A 5 36.70 -45.62 21.06
C LYS A 5 35.37 -44.86 21.15
N TYR A 6 34.64 -45.03 22.25
CA TYR A 6 33.39 -44.31 22.47
C TYR A 6 33.61 -42.81 22.67
N ILE A 7 34.70 -42.42 23.35
CA ILE A 7 35.09 -41.01 23.50
C ILE A 7 35.43 -40.39 22.13
N ILE A 8 36.17 -41.10 21.28
CA ILE A 8 36.53 -40.61 19.93
C ILE A 8 35.27 -40.43 19.06
N ILE A 9 34.34 -41.38 19.11
CA ILE A 9 33.06 -41.28 18.38
C ILE A 9 32.23 -40.09 18.88
N LEU A 10 32.19 -39.87 20.18
CA LEU A 10 31.45 -38.75 20.78
C LEU A 10 32.05 -37.41 20.35
N ILE A 11 33.38 -37.27 20.36
CA ILE A 11 34.07 -36.06 19.89
C ILE A 11 33.78 -35.82 18.39
N PHE A 12 33.81 -36.86 17.56
CA PHE A 12 33.50 -36.74 16.14
C PHE A 12 32.05 -36.29 15.88
N SER A 13 31.07 -36.85 16.62
CA SER A 13 29.68 -36.42 16.52
C SER A 13 29.48 -34.96 16.93
N LEU A 14 30.21 -34.50 17.95
CA LEU A 14 30.14 -33.11 18.43
C LEU A 14 30.73 -32.13 17.41
N LEU A 15 31.85 -32.50 16.78
CA LEU A 15 32.48 -31.71 15.72
C LEU A 15 31.57 -31.56 14.50
N ILE A 16 30.93 -32.64 14.06
CA ILE A 16 29.98 -32.60 12.94
C ILE A 16 28.80 -31.68 13.28
N GLY A 17 28.24 -31.79 14.48
CA GLY A 17 27.16 -30.91 14.95
C GLY A 17 27.56 -29.43 14.98
N LEU A 18 28.76 -29.11 15.45
CA LEU A 18 29.31 -27.76 15.46
C LEU A 18 29.49 -27.20 14.05
N THR A 19 29.99 -28.01 13.10
CA THR A 19 30.15 -27.56 11.71
C THR A 19 28.81 -27.26 11.04
N LEU A 20 27.79 -28.09 11.27
CA LEU A 20 26.44 -27.86 10.74
C LEU A 20 25.80 -26.61 11.37
N PHE A 21 25.98 -26.41 12.67
CA PHE A 21 25.49 -25.21 13.37
C PHE A 21 26.18 -23.92 12.87
N SER A 22 27.50 -23.96 12.64
CA SER A 22 28.23 -22.83 12.06
C SER A 22 27.81 -22.53 10.63
N ILE A 23 27.60 -23.56 9.78
CA ILE A 23 27.10 -23.38 8.41
C ILE A 23 25.70 -22.75 8.45
N TYR A 24 24.79 -23.25 9.28
CA TYR A 24 23.44 -22.70 9.42
C TYR A 24 23.45 -21.22 9.84
N ASN A 25 24.30 -20.83 10.80
CA ASN A 25 24.39 -19.43 11.21
C ASN A 25 25.03 -18.53 10.14
N LEU A 26 25.94 -19.06 9.31
CA LEU A 26 26.51 -18.33 8.18
C LEU A 26 25.46 -18.11 7.07
N THR A 27 24.66 -19.12 6.72
CA THR A 27 23.58 -18.96 5.72
C THR A 27 22.47 -18.03 6.20
N VAL A 28 22.15 -18.02 7.50
CA VAL A 28 21.17 -17.06 8.06
C VAL A 28 21.67 -15.61 8.00
N GLN A 29 23.00 -15.37 7.93
CA GLN A 29 23.56 -14.03 7.78
C GLN A 29 23.68 -13.55 6.32
N GLU A 30 23.70 -14.43 5.32
CA GLU A 30 23.89 -14.03 3.91
C GLU A 30 22.61 -13.58 3.18
N ASP A 31 21.41 -13.77 3.75
CA ASP A 31 20.14 -13.36 3.14
C ASP A 31 19.58 -12.01 3.65
N THR A 32 20.45 -11.13 4.14
CA THR A 32 20.15 -9.68 4.15
C THR A 32 21.14 -8.93 3.29
N LYS A 33 21.12 -9.21 1.98
CA LYS A 33 21.35 -8.13 1.02
C LYS A 33 20.28 -7.09 1.28
N ILE A 34 20.63 -6.07 2.07
CA ILE A 34 19.94 -4.79 2.04
C ILE A 34 20.07 -4.34 0.59
N GLU A 35 19.00 -4.53 -0.18
CA GLU A 35 18.79 -3.82 -1.43
C GLU A 35 19.05 -2.34 -1.09
N ILE A 36 20.12 -1.77 -1.65
CA ILE A 36 20.34 -0.33 -1.52
C ILE A 36 19.20 0.29 -2.31
N ILE A 37 18.09 0.55 -1.61
CA ILE A 37 16.97 1.33 -2.09
C ILE A 37 17.60 2.61 -2.60
N ASP A 38 17.35 2.90 -3.87
CA ASP A 38 17.75 4.13 -4.54
C ASP A 38 17.19 5.33 -3.75
N GLN A 39 17.95 5.81 -2.75
CA GLN A 39 17.47 6.62 -1.62
C GLN A 39 16.93 8.01 -2.02
N ASN A 40 16.96 8.34 -3.30
CA ASN A 40 16.57 9.65 -3.82
C ASN A 40 15.33 9.62 -4.71
N TYR A 41 14.51 8.57 -4.69
CA TYR A 41 13.22 8.58 -5.38
C TYR A 41 12.06 8.73 -4.41
N VAL A 42 11.13 9.61 -4.76
CA VAL A 42 9.83 9.76 -4.12
C VAL A 42 8.78 9.14 -5.03
N HIS A 43 7.98 8.23 -4.48
CA HIS A 43 6.93 7.51 -5.17
C HIS A 43 5.62 8.28 -5.14
N PHE A 44 4.94 8.32 -6.27
CA PHE A 44 3.61 8.91 -6.35
C PHE A 44 2.60 7.78 -6.42
N LYS A 45 1.58 7.83 -5.56
CA LYS A 45 0.55 6.80 -5.51
C LYS A 45 -0.82 7.44 -5.48
N VAL A 46 -1.70 6.94 -6.33
CA VAL A 46 -3.12 7.27 -6.21
C VAL A 46 -3.67 6.59 -4.95
N LYS A 47 -4.34 7.37 -4.09
CA LYS A 47 -4.91 6.88 -2.83
C LYS A 47 -6.02 5.86 -3.12
N TYR A 48 -6.23 4.93 -2.18
CA TYR A 48 -7.30 3.92 -2.24
C TYR A 48 -7.29 3.01 -3.47
N GLN A 49 -6.14 2.90 -4.15
CA GLN A 49 -6.01 2.09 -5.37
C GLN A 49 -7.04 2.47 -6.45
N ILE A 50 -7.40 3.75 -6.54
CA ILE A 50 -8.20 4.25 -7.66
C ILE A 50 -7.33 4.16 -8.91
N LYS A 51 -7.86 3.52 -9.95
CA LYS A 51 -7.15 3.33 -11.22
C LYS A 51 -7.51 4.49 -12.15
N LEU A 52 -6.51 5.22 -12.61
CA LEU A 52 -6.67 6.25 -13.65
C LEU A 52 -6.89 5.57 -14.99
N GLU A 53 -7.75 6.15 -15.84
CA GLU A 53 -7.87 5.67 -17.23
C GLU A 53 -6.59 5.98 -18.02
N ASP A 54 -6.10 7.21 -17.92
CA ASP A 54 -4.77 7.59 -18.41
C ASP A 54 -3.73 7.46 -17.30
N GLN A 55 -2.89 6.42 -17.39
CA GLN A 55 -1.83 6.16 -16.41
C GLN A 55 -0.61 7.08 -16.58
N THR A 56 -0.54 7.86 -17.67
CA THR A 56 0.62 8.73 -17.95
C THR A 56 0.55 10.09 -17.26
N ILE A 57 -0.65 10.51 -16.80
CA ILE A 57 -0.84 11.81 -16.16
C ILE A 57 -0.09 11.94 -14.83
N LEU A 58 0.08 10.82 -14.11
CA LEU A 58 0.78 10.77 -12.83
C LEU A 58 2.06 9.91 -12.98
N PRO A 59 3.26 10.50 -12.95
CA PRO A 59 4.49 9.73 -12.99
C PRO A 59 4.60 8.84 -11.74
N SER A 60 5.07 7.61 -11.88
CA SER A 60 5.14 6.64 -10.76
C SER A 60 6.14 7.00 -9.66
N LYS A 61 7.22 7.70 -10.03
CA LYS A 61 8.25 8.20 -9.12
C LYS A 61 9.02 9.35 -9.73
N VAL A 62 9.59 10.20 -8.89
CA VAL A 62 10.45 11.31 -9.30
C VAL A 62 11.69 11.36 -8.43
N LYS A 63 12.79 11.83 -9.01
CA LYS A 63 14.06 11.95 -8.27
C LYS A 63 14.04 13.22 -7.42
N ASN A 64 14.27 13.09 -6.11
CA ASN A 64 14.44 14.19 -5.18
C ASN A 64 15.85 14.80 -5.28
N LYS A 65 16.17 15.42 -6.42
CA LYS A 65 17.51 15.98 -6.68
C LYS A 65 17.89 17.14 -5.74
N ASN A 66 16.88 17.87 -5.26
CA ASN A 66 17.05 19.08 -4.46
C ASN A 66 16.85 18.82 -2.96
N ASP A 67 16.78 17.54 -2.54
CA ASP A 67 16.58 17.15 -1.15
C ASP A 67 15.36 17.81 -0.49
N SER A 68 14.26 17.96 -1.26
CA SER A 68 13.00 18.53 -0.82
C SER A 68 12.46 17.82 0.42
N MET A 69 12.02 18.60 1.40
CA MET A 69 11.52 18.10 2.67
C MET A 69 10.01 17.85 2.64
N THR A 70 9.30 18.60 1.80
CA THR A 70 7.84 18.55 1.67
C THR A 70 7.36 18.18 0.28
N SER A 71 6.13 17.65 0.20
CA SER A 71 5.48 17.30 -1.08
C SER A 71 5.39 18.50 -2.02
N GLU A 72 5.03 19.66 -1.47
CA GLU A 72 4.89 20.91 -2.22
C GLU A 72 6.22 21.35 -2.83
N GLU A 73 7.31 21.33 -2.05
CA GLU A 73 8.65 21.66 -2.55
C GLU A 73 9.07 20.71 -3.68
N LEU A 74 8.84 19.41 -3.52
CA LEU A 74 9.21 18.41 -4.52
C LEU A 74 8.46 18.63 -5.84
N ILE A 75 7.16 18.87 -5.77
CA ILE A 75 6.29 19.11 -6.93
C ILE A 75 6.77 20.37 -7.67
N LYS A 76 7.02 21.45 -6.94
CA LYS A 76 7.51 22.70 -7.51
C LYS A 76 8.88 22.53 -8.17
N ASN A 77 9.82 21.89 -7.48
CA ASN A 77 11.19 21.70 -7.93
C ASN A 77 11.32 20.79 -9.18
N ASN A 78 10.35 19.89 -9.39
CA ASN A 78 10.32 19.00 -10.56
C ASN A 78 9.40 19.51 -11.69
N ASN A 79 8.91 20.76 -11.61
CA ASN A 79 7.98 21.34 -12.59
C ASN A 79 6.65 20.57 -12.74
N LEU A 80 6.13 20.01 -11.64
CA LEU A 80 4.92 19.17 -11.63
C LEU A 80 3.69 19.91 -11.11
N ASN A 81 3.72 21.26 -11.12
CA ASN A 81 2.63 22.08 -10.59
C ASN A 81 1.27 21.81 -11.27
N TYR A 82 1.28 21.27 -12.50
CA TYR A 82 0.07 20.85 -13.21
C TYR A 82 -0.73 19.79 -12.43
N LEU A 83 -0.07 18.99 -11.58
CA LEU A 83 -0.73 17.97 -10.75
C LEU A 83 -1.72 18.59 -9.75
N ASN A 84 -1.51 19.83 -9.28
CA ASN A 84 -2.45 20.50 -8.38
C ASN A 84 -3.82 20.78 -9.01
N ASN A 85 -3.89 20.83 -10.35
CA ASN A 85 -5.17 21.01 -11.07
C ASN A 85 -5.92 19.69 -11.26
N LEU A 86 -5.20 18.56 -11.18
CA LEU A 86 -5.73 17.22 -11.45
C LEU A 86 -5.98 16.42 -10.17
N PHE A 87 -5.26 16.75 -9.09
CA PHE A 87 -5.27 15.97 -7.87
C PHE A 87 -5.33 16.86 -6.63
N ASP A 88 -6.05 16.40 -5.61
CA ASP A 88 -5.83 16.79 -4.21
C ASP A 88 -4.63 16.00 -3.68
N ILE A 89 -3.61 16.70 -3.21
CA ILE A 89 -2.30 16.13 -2.89
C ILE A 89 -2.10 16.12 -1.38
N GLU A 90 -1.89 14.94 -0.82
CA GLU A 90 -1.63 14.81 0.61
C GLU A 90 -0.29 15.45 0.95
N ASN A 91 -0.33 16.47 1.82
CA ASN A 91 0.88 17.17 2.21
C ASN A 91 1.71 16.30 3.17
N ASN A 92 2.76 15.69 2.64
CA ASN A 92 3.78 15.04 3.43
C ASN A 92 4.86 16.05 3.84
N SER A 93 4.91 16.38 5.13
CA SER A 93 5.87 17.32 5.73
C SER A 93 7.23 16.69 6.05
N ASN A 94 7.41 15.39 5.84
CA ASN A 94 8.65 14.67 6.08
C ASN A 94 8.90 13.60 5.00
N LEU A 95 9.18 14.08 3.78
CA LEU A 95 9.46 13.22 2.63
C LEU A 95 10.67 12.29 2.81
N LYS A 96 11.63 12.68 3.66
CA LYS A 96 12.80 11.85 3.97
C LYS A 96 12.42 10.57 4.72
N LYS A 97 11.45 10.66 5.62
CA LYS A 97 10.95 9.50 6.37
C LYS A 97 9.91 8.72 5.58
N ASN A 98 9.04 9.43 4.87
CA ASN A 98 8.01 8.82 4.03
C ASN A 98 8.22 9.29 2.59
N ASN A 99 8.88 8.47 1.78
CA ASN A 99 9.17 8.76 0.39
C ASN A 99 7.98 8.51 -0.54
N THR A 100 6.74 8.59 -0.04
CA THR A 100 5.52 8.46 -0.84
C THR A 100 4.67 9.73 -0.69
N ILE A 101 4.13 10.19 -1.82
CA ILE A 101 3.09 11.23 -1.89
C ILE A 101 1.81 10.58 -2.40
N HIS A 102 0.72 10.81 -1.67
CA HIS A 102 -0.60 10.31 -2.05
C HIS A 102 -1.37 11.37 -2.83
N PHE A 103 -1.94 10.94 -3.95
CA PHE A 103 -2.72 11.77 -4.85
C PHE A 103 -4.16 11.27 -4.85
N TYR A 104 -5.11 12.20 -4.78
CA TYR A 104 -6.52 11.91 -4.88
C TYR A 104 -7.08 12.60 -6.14
N PRO A 105 -7.65 11.86 -7.11
CA PRO A 105 -8.07 12.43 -8.39
C PRO A 105 -9.29 13.35 -8.21
N ASN A 106 -9.21 14.53 -8.81
CA ASN A 106 -10.32 15.46 -8.90
C ASN A 106 -11.41 14.94 -9.86
N ASP A 107 -12.57 15.60 -9.89
CA ASP A 107 -13.72 15.15 -10.69
C ASP A 107 -13.51 15.18 -12.20
N ASN A 108 -12.58 15.99 -12.68
CA ASN A 108 -12.18 16.08 -14.08
C ASN A 108 -11.18 14.98 -14.51
N VAL A 109 -10.67 14.17 -13.59
CA VAL A 109 -9.77 13.06 -13.92
C VAL A 109 -10.58 11.79 -14.09
N GLU A 110 -10.46 11.18 -15.28
CA GLU A 110 -11.14 9.93 -15.62
C GLU A 110 -10.52 8.74 -14.86
N VAL A 111 -11.38 7.92 -14.27
CA VAL A 111 -11.02 6.79 -13.43
C VAL A 111 -11.82 5.55 -13.82
N VAL A 112 -11.17 4.39 -13.75
CA VAL A 112 -11.82 3.11 -13.97
C VAL A 112 -12.69 2.79 -12.76
N ARG A 113 -14.01 2.73 -12.98
CA ARG A 113 -15.00 2.31 -11.99
C ARG A 113 -15.44 0.87 -12.27
N ILE A 114 -15.75 0.14 -11.22
CA ILE A 114 -16.27 -1.23 -11.29
C ILE A 114 -17.77 -1.18 -10.99
N SER A 115 -18.56 -2.02 -11.65
CA SER A 115 -19.98 -2.14 -11.33
C SER A 115 -20.15 -2.52 -9.85
N ARG A 116 -21.06 -1.87 -9.12
CA ARG A 116 -21.36 -2.26 -7.73
C ARG A 116 -21.79 -3.73 -7.58
N PHE A 117 -22.20 -4.37 -8.67
CA PHE A 117 -22.59 -5.79 -8.69
C PHE A 117 -21.41 -6.76 -8.88
N GLU A 118 -20.22 -6.24 -9.15
CA GLU A 118 -19.00 -7.02 -9.42
C GLU A 118 -17.96 -6.90 -8.29
N VAL A 119 -18.24 -6.09 -7.26
CA VAL A 119 -17.34 -5.94 -6.12
C VAL A 119 -17.61 -7.00 -5.05
N ASP A 120 -16.55 -7.43 -4.40
CA ASP A 120 -16.59 -8.42 -3.32
C ASP A 120 -15.91 -7.88 -2.05
N GLN A 121 -15.80 -8.73 -1.03
CA GLN A 121 -15.18 -8.31 0.23
C GLN A 121 -13.69 -7.98 0.04
N GLU A 122 -12.98 -8.73 -0.82
CA GLU A 122 -11.56 -8.54 -1.09
C GLU A 122 -11.29 -7.19 -1.75
N PHE A 123 -12.19 -6.73 -2.62
CA PHE A 123 -12.15 -5.40 -3.20
C PHE A 123 -12.05 -4.30 -2.12
N PHE A 124 -12.77 -4.42 -1.02
CA PHE A 124 -12.73 -3.42 0.06
C PHE A 124 -11.57 -3.65 1.03
N THR A 125 -11.27 -4.90 1.40
CA THR A 125 -10.19 -5.19 2.36
C THR A 125 -8.80 -4.92 1.79
N SER A 126 -8.59 -5.15 0.50
CA SER A 126 -7.34 -4.75 -0.21
C SER A 126 -7.10 -3.24 -0.19
N ARG A 127 -8.15 -2.44 0.07
CA ARG A 127 -8.10 -0.99 0.24
C ARG A 127 -8.13 -0.55 1.71
N SER A 128 -7.84 -1.47 2.63
CA SER A 128 -7.76 -1.25 4.07
C SER A 128 -9.11 -0.99 4.78
N VAL A 129 -10.23 -1.29 4.13
CA VAL A 129 -11.53 -1.33 4.82
C VAL A 129 -11.56 -2.58 5.71
N SER A 130 -11.99 -2.44 6.97
CA SER A 130 -12.05 -3.58 7.89
C SER A 130 -13.02 -4.65 7.39
N GLU A 131 -12.74 -5.93 7.66
CA GLU A 131 -13.55 -7.06 7.18
C GLU A 131 -15.05 -6.91 7.50
N GLY A 132 -15.37 -6.48 8.72
CA GLY A 132 -16.76 -6.27 9.14
C GLY A 132 -17.48 -5.16 8.38
N VAL A 133 -16.77 -4.09 8.00
CA VAL A 133 -17.33 -3.00 7.17
C VAL A 133 -17.40 -3.44 5.71
N ALA A 134 -16.36 -4.10 5.20
CA ALA A 134 -16.29 -4.63 3.85
C ALA A 134 -17.46 -5.59 3.56
N LYS A 135 -17.72 -6.55 4.45
CA LYS A 135 -18.85 -7.48 4.32
C LYS A 135 -20.19 -6.74 4.22
N LYS A 136 -20.49 -5.85 5.17
CA LYS A 136 -21.74 -5.07 5.16
C LYS A 136 -21.86 -4.19 3.92
N THR A 137 -20.73 -3.70 3.42
CA THR A 137 -20.68 -2.85 2.22
C THR A 137 -21.11 -3.65 0.99
N VAL A 138 -20.55 -4.84 0.81
CA VAL A 138 -20.93 -5.76 -0.26
C VAL A 138 -22.40 -6.16 -0.14
N ASP A 139 -22.85 -6.53 1.06
CA ASP A 139 -24.26 -6.90 1.30
C ASP A 139 -25.21 -5.80 0.80
N ILE A 140 -24.91 -4.53 1.09
CA ILE A 140 -25.72 -3.39 0.65
C ILE A 140 -25.62 -3.13 -0.86
N LEU A 141 -24.42 -3.23 -1.45
CA LEU A 141 -24.19 -2.91 -2.86
C LEU A 141 -24.80 -3.94 -3.81
N LEU A 142 -24.86 -5.21 -3.40
CA LEU A 142 -25.42 -6.30 -4.20
C LEU A 142 -26.96 -6.39 -4.14
N GLU A 143 -27.63 -5.60 -3.30
CA GLU A 143 -29.10 -5.53 -3.25
C GLU A 143 -29.65 -4.93 -4.55
N GLN A 144 -30.13 -5.79 -5.46
CA GLN A 144 -30.64 -5.40 -6.79
C GLN A 144 -31.86 -4.46 -6.73
N GLU A 145 -32.63 -4.51 -5.65
CA GLU A 145 -33.84 -3.70 -5.47
C GLU A 145 -33.53 -2.22 -5.18
N ASN A 146 -32.34 -1.91 -4.64
CA ASN A 146 -31.97 -0.52 -4.35
C ASN A 146 -31.27 0.12 -5.54
N THR A 147 -31.48 1.41 -5.75
CA THR A 147 -30.65 2.25 -6.61
C THR A 147 -29.26 2.49 -6.01
N TYR A 148 -28.33 3.01 -6.82
CA TYR A 148 -27.00 3.40 -6.35
C TYR A 148 -27.08 4.42 -5.20
N ASP A 149 -27.92 5.44 -5.35
CA ASP A 149 -28.08 6.50 -4.34
C ASP A 149 -28.63 5.96 -3.02
N GLU A 150 -29.59 5.03 -3.06
CA GLU A 150 -30.12 4.37 -1.87
C GLU A 150 -29.05 3.52 -1.18
N CYS A 151 -28.22 2.81 -1.94
CA CYS A 151 -27.06 2.10 -1.37
C CYS A 151 -26.10 3.07 -0.70
N MET A 152 -25.75 4.19 -1.34
CA MET A 152 -24.86 5.19 -0.75
C MET A 152 -25.40 5.75 0.57
N GLU A 153 -26.70 6.06 0.66
CA GLU A 153 -27.33 6.50 1.91
C GLU A 153 -27.31 5.43 3.01
N LYS A 154 -27.45 4.14 2.66
CA LYS A 154 -27.26 3.05 3.62
C LYS A 154 -25.80 2.93 4.08
N LEU A 155 -24.85 3.01 3.15
CA LEU A 155 -23.41 2.90 3.43
C LEU A 155 -22.89 4.03 4.31
N LYS A 156 -23.43 5.25 4.18
CA LYS A 156 -23.11 6.40 5.03
C LYS A 156 -23.22 6.09 6.53
N LYS A 157 -24.16 5.21 6.91
CA LYS A 157 -24.39 4.81 8.31
C LYS A 157 -23.32 3.87 8.85
N ILE A 158 -22.59 3.20 7.96
CA ILE A 158 -21.52 2.23 8.31
C ILE A 158 -20.16 2.92 8.28
N TYR A 159 -19.94 3.81 7.31
CA TYR A 159 -18.70 4.57 7.17
C TYR A 159 -18.68 5.82 8.07
N VAL A 160 -18.75 5.60 9.37
CA VAL A 160 -18.70 6.64 10.40
C VAL A 160 -17.47 6.48 11.30
N GLY A 161 -17.22 7.50 12.13
CA GLY A 161 -16.18 7.47 13.16
C GLY A 161 -14.84 7.99 12.67
N ASN A 162 -13.89 7.08 12.43
CA ASN A 162 -12.51 7.48 12.15
C ASN A 162 -12.37 8.20 10.80
N THR A 163 -11.31 9.01 10.69
CA THR A 163 -11.03 9.82 9.49
C THR A 163 -10.90 8.97 8.23
N PHE A 164 -10.32 7.77 8.33
CA PHE A 164 -10.15 6.88 7.18
C PHE A 164 -11.49 6.45 6.59
N ASN A 165 -12.45 6.00 7.41
CA ASN A 165 -13.76 5.55 6.95
C ASN A 165 -14.53 6.68 6.27
N VAL A 166 -14.50 7.86 6.88
CA VAL A 166 -15.18 9.06 6.37
C VAL A 166 -14.54 9.51 5.05
N ASP A 167 -13.22 9.52 4.96
CA ASP A 167 -12.50 9.87 3.73
C ASP A 167 -12.74 8.82 2.63
N PHE A 168 -12.69 7.54 2.96
CA PHE A 168 -12.97 6.45 2.01
C PHE A 168 -14.38 6.54 1.43
N TYR A 169 -15.40 6.78 2.27
CA TYR A 169 -16.78 6.89 1.80
C TYR A 169 -17.02 8.13 0.94
N ASN A 170 -16.56 9.31 1.37
CA ASN A 170 -16.84 10.55 0.66
C ASN A 170 -16.01 10.71 -0.60
N LYS A 171 -14.76 10.24 -0.58
CA LYS A 171 -13.80 10.43 -1.66
C LYS A 171 -13.63 9.15 -2.49
N ALA A 172 -13.21 8.06 -1.88
CA ALA A 172 -12.83 6.87 -2.64
C ALA A 172 -14.03 6.17 -3.31
N LEU A 173 -15.10 5.92 -2.56
CA LEU A 173 -16.19 5.06 -2.99
C LEU A 173 -16.84 5.53 -4.32
N PRO A 174 -17.19 6.82 -4.50
CA PRO A 174 -17.77 7.31 -5.75
C PRO A 174 -16.82 7.20 -6.96
N LYS A 175 -15.50 7.13 -6.73
CA LYS A 175 -14.47 6.95 -7.77
C LYS A 175 -14.15 5.49 -8.06
N LEU A 176 -14.61 4.57 -7.22
CA LEU A 176 -14.28 3.15 -7.30
C LEU A 176 -15.42 2.34 -7.92
N ILE A 177 -16.67 2.71 -7.65
CA ILE A 177 -17.84 1.95 -8.07
C ILE A 177 -18.86 2.81 -8.81
N TYR A 178 -19.66 2.20 -9.70
CA TYR A 178 -20.83 2.82 -10.34
C TYR A 178 -22.08 1.94 -10.23
#